data_AF-A0A5Q3LD55-F1
#
_entry.id   AF-A0A5Q3LD55-F1
#
_cell.length_a   1.000
_cell.length_b   1.000
_cell.length_c   1.000
_cell.angle_alpha   90.00
_cell.angle_beta   90.00
_cell.angle_gamma   90.00
#
_symmetry.space_group_name_H-M   'P 1'
#
loop_
_entity.id
_entity.type
_entity.pdbx_description
1 polymer ?
#
loop_
_entity_poly.entity_id
_entity_poly.type
_entity_poly.pdbx_seq_one_letter_code
_entity_poly.pdbx_strand_id
1 'polypeptide(L)'
;MVKNRVSFGQFQIGGNPEESGEATSIPSGEPLRILVIGDFSGRGSRISPAAAEALKGRKIRFIDRDNFEEMLETLKVTLHLPAFGKSGEPLELSFSEMEDFHPDQLYENVDRFEELSEIREDLESPRRFDKAAAKVLSWTKPATPKEEKESAALTTESANDPEEFTIDDLLDATEEAQASPSGGGDASVAQSQFDQIMQNIVSPHAVPSEDPKLPELLEMVDDAISGTMRALLHDPAFCKLEAAWKGLEFLVHRLETGTDLKIYLLDLSEEELKTGYVAQENLEETAAYKHWVEKAMGESENSPWSLIVLDHAFGTSVEDAELLGRLSQVAAAGKATLFAAGTKEHAGIPKMTPLPDPTTWEKPLSDEETEAWQALRELPQVQWTGLTFPRFLLRFPYGGSGLEVEAFDFVEFPEVPEHDALLWGNGAYVAATILGSVFSQVGWGFDLQTPYEIGNLPLLVYEEDGDSQLKPNAEVLLTDRALAYVQEAGLIPLQTVAHSDRLRIGTWQSIAGNGSPLAGRWQG
;
A
#
# COMPACT_ATOMS: atom_id res chain seq x y z
N MET A 1 11.07 28.54 -31.31
CA MET A 1 11.21 27.29 -32.08
C MET A 1 12.01 26.32 -31.24
N VAL A 2 11.34 25.61 -30.33
CA VAL A 2 11.92 24.49 -29.57
C VAL A 2 11.12 23.29 -30.05
N LYS A 3 11.65 22.57 -31.05
CA LYS A 3 11.05 21.32 -31.54
C LYS A 3 11.91 20.17 -31.01
N ASN A 4 11.25 19.15 -30.46
CA ASN A 4 11.77 17.87 -29.98
C ASN A 4 12.57 17.89 -28.66
N ARG A 5 11.86 17.93 -27.53
CA ARG A 5 12.41 17.46 -26.24
C ARG A 5 11.88 16.08 -25.80
N VAL A 6 10.81 15.59 -26.43
CA VAL A 6 10.14 14.35 -26.07
C VAL A 6 10.36 13.32 -27.18
N SER A 7 10.90 12.14 -26.87
CA SER A 7 11.04 11.04 -27.83
C SER A 7 10.18 9.84 -27.46
N PHE A 8 9.23 9.52 -28.34
CA PHE A 8 8.37 8.35 -28.21
C PHE A 8 8.91 7.10 -28.94
N GLY A 9 10.14 7.14 -29.46
CA GLY A 9 10.67 6.07 -30.31
C GLY A 9 9.97 5.98 -31.68
N GLN A 10 10.44 5.06 -32.53
CA GLN A 10 9.98 4.88 -33.90
C GLN A 10 9.98 3.39 -34.29
N PHE A 11 9.09 3.01 -35.21
CA PHE A 11 9.16 1.74 -35.94
C PHE A 11 10.01 1.93 -37.21
N GLN A 12 10.70 0.89 -37.69
CA GLN A 12 11.49 1.02 -38.92
C GLN A 12 10.58 1.30 -40.12
N ILE A 13 10.99 2.29 -40.94
CA ILE A 13 10.27 2.77 -42.14
C ILE A 13 10.16 1.60 -43.14
N GLY A 14 9.03 0.91 -43.09
CA GLY A 14 8.75 -0.30 -43.87
C GLY A 14 7.60 -1.13 -43.31
N GLY A 15 7.35 -1.05 -42.00
CA GLY A 15 6.13 -1.53 -41.37
C GLY A 15 5.28 -0.35 -40.92
N ASN A 16 4.57 0.32 -41.83
CA ASN A 16 3.60 1.32 -41.40
C ASN A 16 2.45 0.56 -40.71
N PRO A 17 2.18 0.74 -39.40
CA PRO A 17 1.04 0.08 -38.77
C PRO A 17 -0.29 0.51 -39.42
N GLU A 18 -0.32 1.65 -40.11
CA GLU A 18 -1.46 2.10 -40.92
C GLU A 18 -1.78 1.18 -42.11
N GLU A 19 -0.81 0.44 -42.68
CA GLU A 19 -1.10 -0.49 -43.78
C GLU A 19 -1.69 -1.83 -43.32
N SER A 20 -1.70 -2.09 -42.00
CA SER A 20 -2.47 -3.22 -41.41
C SER A 20 -3.90 -2.84 -41.01
N GLY A 21 -4.35 -1.66 -41.48
CA GLY A 21 -5.69 -1.10 -41.32
C GLY A 21 -6.74 -1.62 -42.31
N GLU A 22 -6.56 -2.80 -42.90
CA GLU A 22 -7.74 -3.55 -43.34
C GLU A 22 -8.39 -4.12 -42.09
N ALA A 23 -9.66 -3.78 -41.88
CA ALA A 23 -10.54 -4.39 -40.89
C ALA A 23 -10.61 -5.90 -41.13
N THR A 24 -9.61 -6.61 -40.63
CA THR A 24 -9.65 -8.06 -40.54
C THR A 24 -10.60 -8.33 -39.40
N SER A 25 -11.87 -8.63 -39.74
CA SER A 25 -12.88 -9.07 -38.79
C SER A 25 -12.24 -10.05 -37.83
N ILE A 26 -12.31 -9.78 -36.52
CA ILE A 26 -11.75 -10.68 -35.52
C ILE A 26 -12.40 -12.05 -35.73
N PRO A 27 -11.63 -13.12 -35.92
CA PRO A 27 -12.19 -14.46 -36.04
C PRO A 27 -13.06 -14.75 -34.83
N SER A 28 -14.33 -15.07 -35.07
CA SER A 28 -15.24 -15.57 -34.05
C SER A 28 -14.56 -16.75 -33.32
N GLY A 29 -14.22 -16.56 -32.04
CA GLY A 29 -13.59 -17.59 -31.20
C GLY A 29 -12.18 -17.29 -30.67
N GLU A 30 -11.60 -16.10 -30.91
CA GLU A 30 -10.33 -15.75 -30.23
C GLU A 30 -10.53 -15.51 -28.72
N PRO A 31 -9.65 -16.05 -27.85
CA PRO A 31 -9.76 -15.86 -26.41
C PRO A 31 -9.37 -14.45 -25.97
N LEU A 32 -10.02 -13.95 -24.92
CA LEU A 32 -9.61 -12.74 -24.21
C LEU A 32 -8.37 -13.05 -23.36
N ARG A 33 -7.22 -12.53 -23.81
CA ARG A 33 -5.94 -12.68 -23.11
C ARG A 33 -5.57 -11.40 -22.38
N ILE A 34 -5.47 -11.46 -21.06
CA ILE A 34 -5.05 -10.34 -20.20
C ILE A 34 -3.60 -10.55 -19.79
N LEU A 35 -2.74 -9.58 -20.06
CA LEU A 35 -1.37 -9.54 -19.55
C LEU A 35 -1.29 -8.52 -18.41
N VAL A 36 -0.99 -8.98 -17.20
CA VAL A 36 -0.74 -8.16 -16.02
C VAL A 36 0.77 -7.95 -15.85
N ILE A 37 1.19 -6.71 -15.61
CA ILE A 37 2.59 -6.31 -15.51
C ILE A 37 2.77 -5.46 -14.27
N GLY A 38 3.75 -5.78 -13.43
CA GLY A 38 3.99 -5.08 -12.17
C GLY A 38 5.11 -5.73 -11.36
N ASP A 39 5.46 -5.13 -10.22
CA ASP A 39 6.55 -5.59 -9.36
C ASP A 39 6.06 -6.63 -8.34
N PHE A 40 5.80 -7.85 -8.82
CA PHE A 40 5.25 -8.92 -7.99
C PHE A 40 6.31 -9.62 -7.13
N SER A 41 7.59 -9.55 -7.51
CA SER A 41 8.66 -10.17 -6.73
C SER A 41 9.33 -9.24 -5.71
N GLY A 42 8.90 -7.97 -5.61
CA GLY A 42 9.46 -6.96 -4.71
C GLY A 42 10.84 -6.43 -5.14
N ARG A 43 11.19 -6.53 -6.43
CA ARG A 43 12.50 -6.12 -6.96
C ARG A 43 12.79 -4.64 -6.75
N GLY A 44 11.79 -3.77 -6.79
CA GLY A 44 11.97 -2.34 -6.57
C GLY A 44 12.54 -2.02 -5.19
N SER A 45 12.34 -2.88 -4.19
CA SER A 45 12.98 -2.74 -2.87
C SER A 45 14.47 -3.15 -2.88
N ARG A 46 14.90 -3.94 -3.86
CA ARG A 46 16.25 -4.50 -3.97
C ARG A 46 17.04 -3.67 -4.99
N ILE A 47 17.82 -2.71 -4.50
CA ILE A 47 18.73 -1.89 -5.32
C ILE A 47 19.68 -2.82 -6.08
N SER A 48 19.38 -3.13 -7.35
CA SER A 48 20.25 -3.96 -8.19
C SER A 48 20.31 -3.39 -9.61
N PRO A 49 21.44 -2.76 -10.01
CA PRO A 49 21.60 -2.10 -11.31
C PRO A 49 21.78 -3.04 -12.52
N ALA A 50 21.45 -4.32 -12.41
CA ALA A 50 21.67 -5.32 -13.48
C ALA A 50 20.43 -5.58 -14.37
N ALA A 51 19.64 -4.54 -14.64
CA ALA A 51 18.29 -4.66 -15.21
C ALA A 51 18.24 -4.97 -16.72
N ALA A 52 18.93 -4.23 -17.58
CA ALA A 52 18.53 -4.17 -19.01
C ALA A 52 18.70 -5.47 -19.82
N GLU A 53 19.78 -6.24 -19.62
CA GLU A 53 20.05 -7.46 -20.42
C GLU A 53 19.16 -8.64 -20.02
N ALA A 54 18.70 -8.68 -18.75
CA ALA A 54 17.85 -9.73 -18.21
C ALA A 54 16.37 -9.60 -18.64
N LEU A 55 15.95 -8.41 -19.11
CA LEU A 55 14.54 -8.12 -19.42
C LEU A 55 13.99 -8.91 -20.61
N LYS A 56 14.78 -9.14 -21.66
CA LYS A 56 14.36 -9.94 -22.84
C LYS A 56 14.08 -11.41 -22.48
N GLY A 57 14.75 -11.90 -21.44
CA GLY A 57 14.63 -13.27 -20.93
C GLY A 57 13.50 -13.48 -19.92
N ARG A 58 12.80 -12.41 -19.52
CA ARG A 58 11.65 -12.53 -18.60
C ARG A 58 10.59 -13.44 -19.22
N LYS A 59 10.06 -14.32 -18.37
CA LYS A 59 9.04 -15.28 -18.75
C LYS A 59 7.69 -14.70 -18.39
N ILE A 60 6.80 -14.66 -19.37
CA ILE A 60 5.37 -14.47 -19.14
C ILE A 60 4.83 -15.80 -18.61
N ARG A 61 4.04 -15.76 -17.54
CA ARG A 61 3.53 -16.95 -16.86
C ARG A 61 2.01 -16.92 -16.87
N PHE A 62 1.38 -18.05 -17.14
CA PHE A 62 -0.08 -18.16 -16.96
C PHE A 62 -0.41 -18.16 -15.48
N ILE A 63 -1.48 -17.45 -15.11
CA ILE A 63 -1.99 -17.41 -13.73
C ILE A 63 -3.51 -17.57 -13.71
N ASP A 64 -3.98 -18.36 -12.77
CA ASP A 64 -5.39 -18.53 -12.41
C ASP A 64 -5.53 -18.75 -10.90
N ARG A 65 -6.73 -19.16 -10.47
CA ARG A 65 -7.06 -19.39 -9.06
C ARG A 65 -6.40 -20.64 -8.49
N ASP A 66 -6.05 -21.61 -9.34
CA ASP A 66 -5.51 -22.90 -8.90
C ASP A 66 -3.99 -22.83 -8.70
N ASN A 67 -3.29 -21.94 -9.42
CA ASN A 67 -1.85 -21.76 -9.32
C ASN A 67 -1.40 -20.43 -8.69
N PHE A 68 -2.33 -19.69 -8.07
CA PHE A 68 -2.05 -18.36 -7.51
C PHE A 68 -0.91 -18.38 -6.50
N GLU A 69 -0.99 -19.24 -5.47
CA GLU A 69 0.05 -19.34 -4.43
C GLU A 69 1.37 -19.90 -4.97
N GLU A 70 1.33 -20.89 -5.87
CA GLU A 70 2.53 -21.41 -6.56
C GLU A 70 3.27 -20.29 -7.31
N MET A 71 2.55 -19.27 -7.78
CA MET A 71 3.15 -18.12 -8.46
C MET A 71 4.01 -17.28 -7.50
N LEU A 72 3.55 -17.04 -6.27
CA LEU A 72 4.33 -16.33 -5.25
C LEU A 72 5.63 -17.08 -4.96
N GLU A 73 5.54 -18.39 -4.67
CA GLU A 73 6.70 -19.24 -4.43
C GLU A 73 7.68 -19.25 -5.62
N THR A 74 7.15 -19.35 -6.85
CA THR A 74 7.94 -19.38 -8.08
C THR A 74 8.69 -18.06 -8.31
N LEU A 75 8.07 -16.93 -7.95
CA LEU A 75 8.67 -15.62 -8.05
C LEU A 75 9.68 -15.35 -6.94
N LYS A 76 9.65 -16.13 -5.85
CA LYS A 76 10.46 -15.93 -4.64
C LYS A 76 10.31 -14.49 -4.16
N VAL A 77 9.07 -14.13 -3.83
CA VAL A 77 8.73 -12.77 -3.43
C VAL A 77 9.49 -12.44 -2.15
N THR A 78 10.37 -11.43 -2.22
CA THR A 78 11.06 -10.92 -1.04
C THR A 78 11.06 -9.41 -1.03
N LEU A 79 11.00 -8.84 0.18
CA LEU A 79 10.93 -7.41 0.43
C LEU A 79 12.03 -7.01 1.42
N HIS A 80 12.80 -5.97 1.08
CA HIS A 80 13.84 -5.44 1.95
C HIS A 80 13.34 -4.15 2.61
N LEU A 81 13.31 -4.15 3.94
CA LEU A 81 12.85 -3.03 4.78
C LEU A 81 14.01 -2.50 5.63
N PRO A 82 14.75 -1.45 5.17
CA PRO A 82 15.90 -0.90 5.89
C PRO A 82 15.56 -0.36 7.29
N ALA A 83 14.35 0.17 7.47
CA ALA A 83 13.93 0.80 8.73
C ALA A 83 13.69 -0.20 9.88
N PHE A 84 13.46 -1.48 9.56
CA PHE A 84 13.07 -2.51 10.54
C PHE A 84 14.21 -3.46 10.92
N GLY A 85 15.36 -3.27 10.29
CA GLY A 85 16.58 -4.03 10.47
C GLY A 85 17.21 -4.02 11.87
N LYS A 86 17.92 -5.10 12.23
CA LYS A 86 18.79 -5.13 13.41
C LYS A 86 20.17 -4.55 13.06
N SER A 87 20.69 -3.67 13.91
CA SER A 87 22.09 -3.19 13.84
C SER A 87 22.55 -2.62 12.48
N GLY A 88 21.61 -2.14 11.64
CA GLY A 88 21.90 -1.54 10.33
C GLY A 88 21.79 -2.49 9.12
N GLU A 89 21.40 -3.76 9.31
CA GLU A 89 21.06 -4.68 8.21
C GLU A 89 19.55 -4.64 7.93
N PRO A 90 19.08 -4.52 6.68
CA PRO A 90 17.65 -4.44 6.37
C PRO A 90 16.91 -5.71 6.81
N LEU A 91 15.67 -5.56 7.28
CA LEU A 91 14.77 -6.71 7.49
C LEU A 91 14.37 -7.27 6.12
N GLU A 92 14.61 -8.57 5.91
CA GLU A 92 14.17 -9.29 4.71
C GLU A 92 12.92 -10.10 5.04
N LEU A 93 11.80 -9.78 4.37
CA LEU A 93 10.56 -10.55 4.44
C LEU A 93 10.44 -11.42 3.19
N SER A 94 9.97 -12.65 3.35
CA SER A 94 9.69 -13.57 2.25
C SER A 94 8.21 -13.93 2.25
N PHE A 95 7.59 -13.99 1.07
CA PHE A 95 6.17 -14.30 0.91
C PHE A 95 6.02 -15.48 -0.07
N SER A 96 5.41 -16.55 0.42
CA SER A 96 5.02 -17.75 -0.32
C SER A 96 3.52 -17.83 -0.56
N GLU A 97 2.72 -17.23 0.31
CA GLU A 97 1.26 -17.20 0.19
C GLU A 97 0.67 -15.85 0.61
N MET A 98 -0.60 -15.61 0.29
CA MET A 98 -1.27 -14.36 0.66
C MET A 98 -1.39 -14.15 2.17
N GLU A 99 -1.43 -15.23 2.94
CA GLU A 99 -1.51 -15.17 4.40
C GLU A 99 -0.23 -14.62 5.03
N ASP A 100 0.92 -14.69 4.35
CA ASP A 100 2.19 -14.12 4.83
C ASP A 100 2.15 -12.57 4.96
N PHE A 101 1.17 -11.91 4.34
CA PHE A 101 0.91 -10.48 4.52
C PHE A 101 0.06 -10.18 5.77
N HIS A 102 -0.53 -11.20 6.40
CA HIS A 102 -1.40 -11.04 7.56
C HIS A 102 -0.59 -10.68 8.83
N PRO A 103 -1.11 -9.82 9.73
CA PRO A 103 -0.45 -9.46 10.97
C PRO A 103 -0.08 -10.65 11.85
N ASP A 104 -0.88 -11.71 11.84
CA ASP A 104 -0.58 -12.94 12.59
C ASP A 104 0.72 -13.59 12.07
N GLN A 105 0.85 -13.77 10.76
CA GLN A 105 2.08 -14.33 10.16
C GLN A 105 3.28 -13.40 10.35
N LEU A 106 3.08 -12.09 10.25
CA LEU A 106 4.15 -11.12 10.47
C LEU A 106 4.61 -11.11 11.92
N TYR A 107 3.69 -11.26 12.88
CA TYR A 107 3.99 -11.33 14.31
C TYR A 107 4.82 -12.57 14.64
N GLU A 108 4.51 -13.71 14.02
CA GLU A 108 5.23 -14.96 14.23
C GLU A 108 6.62 -15.00 13.56
N ASN A 109 6.75 -14.42 12.36
CA ASN A 109 7.93 -14.64 11.51
C ASN A 109 8.96 -13.49 11.52
N VAL A 110 8.65 -12.35 12.15
CA VAL A 110 9.58 -11.22 12.22
C VAL A 110 10.25 -11.16 13.59
N ASP A 111 11.58 -11.35 13.60
CA ASP A 111 12.44 -11.33 14.79
C ASP A 111 12.17 -10.23 15.81
N ARG A 112 11.69 -9.05 15.34
CA ARG A 112 11.42 -7.91 16.20
C ARG A 112 10.20 -8.13 17.10
N PHE A 113 9.21 -8.87 16.64
CA PHE A 113 8.06 -9.25 17.46
C PHE A 113 8.40 -10.39 18.41
N GLU A 114 9.26 -11.33 18.02
CA GLU A 114 9.81 -12.34 18.92
C GLU A 114 10.47 -11.65 20.14
N GLU A 115 11.34 -10.67 19.92
CA GLU A 115 11.98 -9.92 21.02
C GLU A 115 10.98 -9.19 21.94
N LEU A 116 9.87 -8.68 21.41
CA LEU A 116 8.86 -7.98 22.20
C LEU A 116 7.98 -8.99 22.96
N SER A 117 7.64 -10.12 22.34
CA SER A 117 6.89 -11.21 22.96
C SER A 117 7.66 -11.84 24.12
N GLU A 118 8.97 -12.05 23.99
CA GLU A 118 9.83 -12.55 25.06
C GLU A 118 9.86 -11.59 26.26
N ILE A 119 9.89 -10.27 26.00
CA ILE A 119 9.83 -9.26 27.08
C ILE A 119 8.48 -9.33 27.81
N ARG A 120 7.39 -9.49 27.05
CA ARG A 120 6.05 -9.64 27.61
C ARG A 120 5.97 -10.86 28.53
N GLU A 121 6.44 -12.02 28.08
CA GLU A 121 6.51 -13.24 28.90
C GLU A 121 7.44 -13.11 30.12
N ASP A 122 8.55 -12.39 29.97
CA ASP A 122 9.49 -12.12 31.06
C ASP A 122 8.87 -11.25 32.15
N LEU A 123 8.00 -10.30 31.80
CA LEU A 123 7.25 -9.47 32.75
C LEU A 123 6.25 -10.30 33.56
N GLU A 124 5.58 -11.26 32.93
CA GLU A 124 4.66 -12.17 33.64
C GLU A 124 5.41 -13.16 34.57
N SER A 125 6.73 -13.29 34.41
CA SER A 125 7.58 -14.20 35.16
C SER A 125 8.25 -13.54 36.38
N PRO A 126 7.95 -13.96 37.63
CA PRO A 126 8.52 -13.32 38.83
C PRO A 126 10.05 -13.33 38.94
N ARG A 127 10.73 -14.25 38.25
CA ARG A 127 12.20 -14.33 38.23
C ARG A 127 12.88 -13.41 37.22
N ARG A 128 12.15 -13.02 36.17
CA ARG A 128 12.67 -12.25 35.02
C ARG A 128 12.14 -10.81 34.99
N PHE A 129 11.09 -10.54 35.77
CA PHE A 129 10.43 -9.24 35.91
C PHE A 129 11.41 -8.06 36.02
N ASP A 130 12.32 -8.04 36.99
CA ASP A 130 13.21 -6.87 37.21
C ASP A 130 14.04 -6.50 35.97
N LYS A 131 14.51 -7.51 35.22
CA LYS A 131 15.31 -7.30 34.01
C LYS A 131 14.45 -6.80 32.85
N ALA A 132 13.27 -7.38 32.67
CA ALA A 132 12.34 -6.97 31.62
C ALA A 132 11.75 -5.58 31.89
N ALA A 133 11.32 -5.31 33.13
CA ALA A 133 10.86 -4.00 33.57
C ALA A 133 11.94 -2.92 33.34
N ALA A 134 13.22 -3.20 33.63
CA ALA A 134 14.30 -2.28 33.35
C ALA A 134 14.50 -2.01 31.84
N LYS A 135 14.26 -3.00 30.98
CA LYS A 135 14.31 -2.85 29.51
C LYS A 135 13.14 -1.99 29.01
N VAL A 136 11.91 -2.24 29.46
CA VAL A 136 10.72 -1.46 29.08
C VAL A 136 10.84 0.00 29.56
N LEU A 137 11.27 0.22 30.80
CA LEU A 137 11.50 1.56 31.35
C LEU A 137 12.67 2.30 30.68
N SER A 138 13.52 1.62 29.92
CA SER A 138 14.57 2.28 29.14
C SER A 138 14.04 2.95 27.88
N TRP A 139 12.88 2.51 27.37
CA TRP A 139 12.23 3.07 26.18
C TRP A 139 11.64 4.46 26.43
N THR A 140 11.25 4.76 27.67
CA THR A 140 10.65 6.03 28.07
C THR A 140 11.65 7.08 28.54
N LYS A 141 12.93 6.73 28.68
CA LYS A 141 13.97 7.73 28.99
C LYS A 141 14.33 8.50 27.73
N PRO A 142 14.22 9.84 27.71
CA PRO A 142 14.71 10.61 26.59
C PRO A 142 16.21 10.33 26.41
N ALA A 143 16.62 10.07 25.17
CA ALA A 143 18.01 9.85 24.81
C ALA A 143 18.83 11.04 25.33
N THR A 144 19.63 10.80 26.37
CA THR A 144 20.60 11.79 26.85
C THR A 144 21.64 11.94 25.73
N PRO A 145 21.98 13.15 25.26
CA PRO A 145 23.01 13.31 24.26
C PRO A 145 24.30 12.64 24.77
N LYS A 146 24.82 11.67 24.01
CA LYS A 146 26.16 11.13 24.23
C LYS A 146 27.16 12.27 24.06
N GLU A 147 27.78 12.70 25.16
CA GLU A 147 28.95 13.58 25.12
C GLU A 147 30.10 12.85 24.40
N GLU A 148 30.30 13.21 23.14
CA GLU A 148 31.58 13.05 22.46
C GLU A 148 32.61 13.91 23.18
N LYS A 149 33.70 13.29 23.60
CA LYS A 149 34.87 13.98 24.16
C LYS A 149 35.52 14.81 23.08
N GLU A 150 35.21 16.10 23.03
CA GLU A 150 35.99 17.08 22.30
C GLU A 150 36.64 18.10 23.25
N SER A 151 37.96 18.18 23.11
CA SER A 151 38.87 19.02 23.87
C SER A 151 38.82 20.45 23.34
N ALA A 152 38.47 21.43 24.17
CA ALA A 152 38.88 22.83 23.94
C ALA A 152 39.04 23.63 25.24
N ALA A 153 40.21 24.25 25.29
CA ALA A 153 40.83 25.13 26.28
C ALA A 153 39.97 26.19 27.00
N LEU A 154 40.46 26.51 28.21
CA LEU A 154 40.09 27.60 29.10
C LEU A 154 40.28 28.99 28.48
N THR A 155 39.36 29.91 28.81
CA THR A 155 39.70 31.28 29.23
C THR A 155 38.68 31.79 30.25
N THR A 156 39.23 32.46 31.27
CA THR A 156 38.64 33.11 32.45
C THR A 156 37.95 34.45 32.15
N GLU A 157 36.89 34.80 32.89
CA GLU A 157 36.86 35.97 33.81
C GLU A 157 35.50 36.15 34.54
N SER A 158 35.58 36.79 35.71
CA SER A 158 34.66 36.85 36.87
C SER A 158 33.47 37.83 36.77
N ALA A 159 32.44 37.67 37.63
CA ALA A 159 32.14 38.56 38.79
C ALA A 159 30.70 38.44 39.40
N ASN A 160 30.65 38.43 40.75
CA ASN A 160 29.62 38.92 41.72
C ASN A 160 28.26 38.22 41.95
N ASP A 161 28.19 37.36 42.98
CA ASP A 161 27.56 37.47 44.34
C ASP A 161 26.30 38.37 44.62
N PRO A 162 25.53 38.14 45.73
CA PRO A 162 24.18 37.54 45.73
C PRO A 162 23.12 38.32 46.56
N GLU A 163 21.84 37.91 46.57
CA GLU A 163 20.89 38.26 47.66
C GLU A 163 19.88 37.12 47.98
N GLU A 164 19.59 37.04 49.28
CA GLU A 164 18.80 36.08 50.07
C GLU A 164 17.29 36.13 49.83
N PHE A 165 16.57 35.09 50.25
CA PHE A 165 15.47 35.23 51.24
C PHE A 165 15.20 33.87 51.91
N THR A 166 15.40 33.80 53.23
CA THR A 166 14.99 32.71 54.12
C THR A 166 13.67 33.07 54.82
N ILE A 167 12.79 32.07 55.01
CA ILE A 167 11.61 32.18 55.85
C ILE A 167 11.72 31.10 56.92
N ASP A 168 12.38 31.46 58.03
CA ASP A 168 12.41 30.68 59.26
C ASP A 168 12.24 31.70 60.39
N ASP A 169 10.99 31.92 60.83
CA ASP A 169 10.68 32.63 62.08
C ASP A 169 9.17 32.56 62.40
N LEU A 170 8.71 31.43 62.95
CA LEU A 170 7.51 31.40 63.82
C LEU A 170 7.44 30.08 64.65
N LEU A 171 8.38 29.98 65.60
CA LEU A 171 8.21 29.65 67.03
C LEU A 171 6.73 29.64 67.53
N ASP A 172 6.25 28.83 68.47
CA ASP A 172 6.85 27.96 69.50
C ASP A 172 5.74 27.15 70.24
N ALA A 173 6.18 26.21 71.08
CA ALA A 173 5.66 25.84 72.41
C ALA A 173 5.00 24.45 72.68
N THR A 174 5.86 23.60 73.29
CA THR A 174 5.72 22.88 74.60
C THR A 174 4.94 21.57 74.76
N GLU A 175 5.73 20.49 74.86
CA GLU A 175 5.94 19.54 76.00
C GLU A 175 4.80 18.94 76.87
N GLU A 176 4.90 17.59 76.96
CA GLU A 176 4.76 16.68 78.11
C GLU A 176 3.47 16.56 78.95
N ALA A 177 2.92 15.33 78.99
CA ALA A 177 2.52 14.68 80.25
C ALA A 177 2.42 13.14 80.10
N GLN A 178 3.21 12.42 80.89
CA GLN A 178 3.03 11.00 81.20
C GLN A 178 1.86 10.79 82.17
N ALA A 179 1.05 9.74 81.96
CA ALA A 179 0.43 8.96 83.04
C ALA A 179 -0.10 7.61 82.52
N SER A 180 0.33 6.52 83.15
CA SER A 180 -0.41 5.24 83.27
C SER A 180 -0.80 5.09 84.75
N PRO A 181 -1.90 4.41 85.12
CA PRO A 181 -1.85 2.94 85.23
C PRO A 181 -3.16 2.14 84.99
N SER A 182 -2.94 0.86 84.67
CA SER A 182 -3.67 -0.35 85.09
C SER A 182 -5.14 -0.61 84.70
N GLY A 183 -5.34 -1.73 83.98
CA GLY A 183 -6.38 -2.72 84.32
C GLY A 183 -7.30 -3.17 83.16
N GLY A 184 -7.09 -4.36 82.62
CA GLY A 184 -8.07 -5.07 81.79
C GLY A 184 -7.47 -6.00 80.74
N GLY A 185 -7.34 -7.30 81.06
CA GLY A 185 -6.87 -8.34 80.17
C GLY A 185 -7.92 -8.88 79.19
N ASP A 186 -7.40 -9.71 78.28
CA ASP A 186 -8.05 -10.81 77.55
C ASP A 186 -8.82 -10.57 76.23
N ALA A 187 -8.56 -9.48 75.50
CA ALA A 187 -9.01 -9.37 74.09
C ALA A 187 -7.86 -9.31 73.04
N SER A 188 -6.71 -8.72 73.38
CA SER A 188 -5.64 -8.45 72.42
C SER A 188 -4.73 -9.65 72.11
N VAL A 189 -4.59 -10.59 73.05
CA VAL A 189 -3.77 -11.80 72.87
C VAL A 189 -4.45 -12.82 71.96
N ALA A 190 -5.79 -12.90 72.01
CA ALA A 190 -6.58 -13.78 71.14
C ALA A 190 -6.58 -13.30 69.68
N GLN A 191 -6.66 -11.98 69.45
CA GLN A 191 -6.52 -11.38 68.11
C GLN A 191 -5.12 -11.63 67.51
N SER A 192 -4.06 -11.42 68.31
CA SER A 192 -2.69 -11.68 67.87
C SER A 192 -2.41 -13.15 67.53
N GLN A 193 -3.02 -14.10 68.24
CA GLN A 193 -2.89 -15.53 67.94
C GLN A 193 -3.71 -15.93 66.72
N PHE A 194 -4.90 -15.34 66.52
CA PHE A 194 -5.72 -15.56 65.33
C PHE A 194 -5.03 -15.01 64.06
N ASP A 195 -4.38 -13.85 64.16
CA ASP A 195 -3.58 -13.25 63.09
C ASP A 195 -2.33 -14.07 62.76
N GLN A 196 -1.66 -14.64 63.76
CA GLN A 196 -0.51 -15.55 63.56
C GLN A 196 -0.94 -16.90 62.96
N ILE A 197 -2.13 -17.40 63.31
CA ILE A 197 -2.69 -18.62 62.72
C ILE A 197 -3.15 -18.35 61.28
N MET A 198 -3.77 -17.20 61.00
CA MET A 198 -4.09 -16.78 59.62
C MET A 198 -2.81 -16.61 58.78
N GLN A 199 -1.77 -15.93 59.28
CA GLN A 199 -0.50 -15.82 58.56
C GLN A 199 0.11 -17.19 58.26
N ASN A 200 0.10 -18.14 59.21
CA ASN A 200 0.67 -19.47 58.99
C ASN A 200 -0.19 -20.39 58.08
N ILE A 201 -1.50 -20.13 57.94
CA ILE A 201 -2.39 -20.85 57.01
C ILE A 201 -2.35 -20.25 55.61
N VAL A 202 -2.14 -18.94 55.48
CA VAL A 202 -2.08 -18.24 54.19
C VAL A 202 -0.67 -18.26 53.60
N SER A 203 0.41 -18.40 54.40
CA SER A 203 1.80 -18.46 53.91
C SER A 203 2.12 -19.56 52.88
N PRO A 204 1.52 -20.77 52.90
CA PRO A 204 1.72 -21.76 51.82
C PRO A 204 0.88 -21.48 50.56
N HIS A 205 -0.05 -20.53 50.62
CA HIS A 205 -0.96 -20.15 49.54
C HIS A 205 -0.93 -18.65 49.23
N ALA A 206 0.11 -17.95 49.69
CA ALA A 206 0.38 -16.57 49.29
C ALA A 206 0.80 -16.63 47.81
N VAL A 207 -0.19 -16.55 46.93
CA VAL A 207 0.00 -16.18 45.54
C VAL A 207 0.88 -14.93 45.58
N PRO A 208 2.04 -14.90 44.89
CA PRO A 208 2.86 -13.69 44.83
C PRO A 208 1.94 -12.53 44.49
N SER A 209 1.89 -11.51 45.35
CA SER A 209 1.13 -10.30 45.05
C SER A 209 1.67 -9.77 43.71
N GLU A 210 0.81 -9.69 42.70
CA GLU A 210 1.17 -9.11 41.40
C GLU A 210 1.80 -7.74 41.65
N ASP A 211 2.96 -7.48 41.05
CA ASP A 211 3.63 -6.18 41.18
C ASP A 211 2.66 -5.11 40.64
N PRO A 212 2.35 -4.05 41.40
CA PRO A 212 1.38 -3.04 40.96
C PRO A 212 1.74 -2.36 39.65
N LYS A 213 3.00 -2.46 39.19
CA LYS A 213 3.47 -1.92 37.91
C LYS A 213 3.31 -2.89 36.73
N LEU A 214 3.00 -4.16 36.97
CA LEU A 214 2.89 -5.17 35.93
C LEU A 214 1.87 -4.78 34.84
N PRO A 215 0.65 -4.30 35.15
CA PRO A 215 -0.32 -3.92 34.11
C PRO A 215 0.19 -2.78 33.21
N GLU A 216 0.80 -1.74 33.81
CA GLU A 216 1.36 -0.60 33.07
C GLU A 216 2.51 -1.04 32.15
N LEU A 217 3.39 -1.92 32.62
CA LEU A 217 4.50 -2.42 31.82
C LEU A 217 4.04 -3.36 30.69
N LEU A 218 3.00 -4.15 30.91
CA LEU A 218 2.39 -4.98 29.85
C LEU A 218 1.74 -4.12 28.78
N GLU A 219 0.96 -3.11 29.18
CA GLU A 219 0.35 -2.13 28.25
C GLU A 219 1.42 -1.44 27.40
N MET A 220 2.54 -1.01 27.99
CA MET A 220 3.65 -0.44 27.24
C MET A 220 4.27 -1.39 26.20
N VAL A 221 4.30 -2.70 26.48
CA VAL A 221 4.82 -3.70 25.53
C VAL A 221 3.80 -3.97 24.43
N ASP A 222 2.52 -4.10 24.78
CA ASP A 222 1.43 -4.30 23.82
C ASP A 222 1.29 -3.09 22.87
N ASP A 223 1.45 -1.87 23.38
CA ASP A 223 1.55 -0.65 22.59
C ASP A 223 2.77 -0.64 21.65
N ALA A 224 3.92 -1.13 22.13
CA ALA A 224 5.13 -1.24 21.31
C ALA A 224 4.97 -2.28 20.18
N ILE A 225 4.32 -3.42 20.46
CA ILE A 225 3.97 -4.44 19.47
C ILE A 225 3.03 -3.83 18.42
N SER A 226 1.91 -3.26 18.85
CA SER A 226 0.93 -2.63 17.96
C SER A 226 1.52 -1.49 17.14
N GLY A 227 2.32 -0.62 17.75
CA GLY A 227 3.00 0.47 17.06
C GLY A 227 4.01 -0.02 16.02
N THR A 228 4.74 -1.10 16.32
CA THR A 228 5.68 -1.73 15.38
C THR A 228 4.94 -2.37 14.20
N MET A 229 3.82 -3.05 14.46
CA MET A 229 2.99 -3.65 13.41
C MET A 229 2.39 -2.59 12.47
N ARG A 230 1.79 -1.52 12.99
CA ARG A 230 1.30 -0.41 12.15
C ARG A 230 2.40 0.17 11.29
N ALA A 231 3.57 0.43 11.87
CA ALA A 231 4.70 0.97 11.12
C ALA A 231 5.14 0.04 9.98
N LEU A 232 5.10 -1.27 10.17
CA LEU A 232 5.45 -2.26 9.14
C LEU A 232 4.38 -2.31 8.05
N LEU A 233 3.10 -2.41 8.42
CA LEU A 233 1.98 -2.45 7.48
C LEU A 233 1.87 -1.19 6.63
N HIS A 234 2.27 -0.04 7.17
CA HIS A 234 2.25 1.26 6.50
C HIS A 234 3.58 1.63 5.85
N ASP A 235 4.57 0.73 5.83
CA ASP A 235 5.79 0.95 5.06
C ASP A 235 5.46 1.03 3.56
N PRO A 236 5.91 2.08 2.84
CA PRO A 236 5.56 2.25 1.42
C PRO A 236 5.94 1.08 0.52
N ALA A 237 7.05 0.38 0.81
CA ALA A 237 7.48 -0.77 0.03
C ALA A 237 6.61 -1.99 0.34
N PHE A 238 6.19 -2.16 1.60
CA PHE A 238 5.23 -3.20 2.00
C PHE A 238 3.86 -2.95 1.35
N CYS A 239 3.29 -1.75 1.49
CA CYS A 239 2.00 -1.40 0.89
C CYS A 239 2.01 -1.57 -0.63
N LYS A 240 3.10 -1.20 -1.32
CA LYS A 240 3.21 -1.35 -2.78
C LYS A 240 3.16 -2.82 -3.20
N LEU A 241 3.86 -3.69 -2.49
CA LEU A 241 3.89 -5.12 -2.77
C LEU A 241 2.55 -5.79 -2.43
N GLU A 242 1.99 -5.49 -1.24
CA GLU A 242 0.68 -6.00 -0.82
C GLU A 242 -0.42 -5.55 -1.79
N ALA A 243 -0.42 -4.27 -2.20
CA ALA A 243 -1.41 -3.73 -3.13
C ALA A 243 -1.33 -4.39 -4.51
N ALA A 244 -0.12 -4.67 -5.01
CA ALA A 244 0.07 -5.37 -6.28
C ALA A 244 -0.52 -6.78 -6.23
N TRP A 245 -0.19 -7.55 -5.19
CA TRP A 245 -0.71 -8.91 -5.02
C TRP A 245 -2.21 -8.95 -4.77
N LYS A 246 -2.75 -8.08 -3.90
CA LYS A 246 -4.19 -7.95 -3.65
C LYS A 246 -4.94 -7.48 -4.90
N GLY A 247 -4.35 -6.62 -5.73
CA GLY A 247 -4.92 -6.21 -7.01
C GLY A 247 -4.98 -7.35 -8.03
N LEU A 248 -3.92 -8.16 -8.11
CA LEU A 248 -3.91 -9.37 -8.93
C LEU A 248 -4.89 -10.42 -8.41
N GLU A 249 -4.94 -10.63 -7.09
CA GLU A 249 -5.91 -11.51 -6.42
C GLU A 249 -7.34 -11.09 -6.77
N PHE A 250 -7.64 -9.78 -6.71
CA PHE A 250 -8.93 -9.21 -7.08
C PHE A 250 -9.33 -9.56 -8.52
N LEU A 251 -8.40 -9.46 -9.48
CA LEU A 251 -8.67 -9.80 -10.88
C LEU A 251 -8.88 -11.31 -11.08
N VAL A 252 -7.95 -12.11 -10.56
CA VAL A 252 -7.93 -13.57 -10.76
C VAL A 252 -9.12 -14.25 -10.11
N HIS A 253 -9.52 -13.84 -8.90
CA HIS A 253 -10.64 -14.47 -8.20
C HIS A 253 -12.02 -14.10 -8.75
N ARG A 254 -12.09 -13.02 -9.55
CA ARG A 254 -13.36 -12.52 -10.11
C ARG A 254 -13.59 -12.92 -11.56
N LEU A 255 -12.58 -13.43 -12.24
CA LEU A 255 -12.69 -13.91 -13.61
C LEU A 255 -12.59 -15.43 -13.67
N GLU A 256 -13.50 -16.05 -14.41
CA GLU A 256 -13.44 -17.48 -14.71
C GLU A 256 -12.47 -17.69 -15.89
N THR A 257 -11.26 -18.16 -15.59
CA THR A 257 -10.27 -18.52 -16.62
C THR A 257 -10.60 -19.88 -17.24
N GLY A 258 -10.23 -20.06 -18.50
CA GLY A 258 -10.51 -21.27 -19.26
C GLY A 258 -9.96 -21.22 -20.67
N THR A 259 -10.70 -21.80 -21.63
CA THR A 259 -10.32 -21.73 -23.04
C THR A 259 -10.46 -20.32 -23.60
N ASP A 260 -11.50 -19.60 -23.16
CA ASP A 260 -11.93 -18.35 -23.79
C ASP A 260 -11.35 -17.12 -23.08
N LEU A 261 -10.93 -17.23 -21.82
CA LEU A 261 -10.32 -16.14 -21.06
C LEU A 261 -9.09 -16.66 -20.33
N LYS A 262 -7.96 -15.96 -20.50
CA LYS A 262 -6.69 -16.32 -19.85
C LYS A 262 -5.99 -15.10 -19.29
N ILE A 263 -5.41 -15.25 -18.11
CA ILE A 263 -4.62 -14.21 -17.44
C ILE A 263 -3.16 -14.65 -17.40
N TYR A 264 -2.27 -13.72 -17.67
CA TYR A 264 -0.84 -13.94 -17.67
C TYR A 264 -0.14 -12.83 -16.89
N LEU A 265 0.98 -13.19 -16.26
CA LEU A 265 1.75 -12.34 -15.39
C LEU A 265 3.16 -12.10 -15.97
N LEU A 266 3.60 -10.85 -15.91
CA LEU A 266 4.98 -10.44 -16.18
C LEU A 266 5.50 -9.61 -14.99
N ASP A 267 6.41 -10.22 -14.22
CA ASP A 267 7.15 -9.57 -13.14
C ASP A 267 8.16 -8.55 -13.70
N LEU A 268 7.92 -7.27 -13.43
CA LEU A 268 8.71 -6.13 -13.89
C LEU A 268 8.65 -4.99 -12.89
N SER A 269 9.79 -4.54 -12.38
CA SER A 269 9.83 -3.38 -11.48
C SER A 269 9.62 -2.06 -12.23
N GLU A 270 9.23 -1.02 -11.49
CA GLU A 270 9.09 0.33 -12.05
C GLU A 270 10.42 0.86 -12.60
N GLU A 271 11.53 0.62 -11.91
CA GLU A 271 12.86 1.01 -12.38
C GLU A 271 13.23 0.28 -13.68
N GLU A 272 12.92 -1.02 -13.77
CA GLU A 272 13.14 -1.81 -14.98
C GLU A 272 12.30 -1.31 -16.16
N LEU A 273 11.05 -0.92 -15.89
CA LEU A 273 10.15 -0.32 -16.86
C LEU A 273 10.71 1.00 -17.42
N LYS A 274 11.14 1.91 -16.54
CA LYS A 274 11.68 3.23 -16.89
C LYS A 274 13.05 3.17 -17.57
N THR A 275 13.97 2.35 -17.05
CA THR A 275 15.39 2.39 -17.47
C THR A 275 15.77 1.40 -18.57
N GLY A 276 15.00 0.32 -18.76
CA GLY A 276 15.43 -0.81 -19.59
C GLY A 276 14.39 -1.40 -20.53
N TYR A 277 13.10 -1.33 -20.20
CA TYR A 277 12.07 -2.06 -20.95
C TYR A 277 11.75 -1.44 -22.32
N VAL A 278 11.77 -0.10 -22.39
CA VAL A 278 11.47 0.70 -23.60
C VAL A 278 12.61 1.64 -24.01
N ALA A 279 13.83 1.41 -23.52
CA ALA A 279 14.95 2.34 -23.66
C ALA A 279 15.45 2.55 -25.10
N GLN A 280 15.09 1.68 -26.04
CA GLN A 280 15.55 1.77 -27.43
C GLN A 280 14.69 2.73 -28.26
N GLU A 281 15.33 3.52 -29.12
CA GLU A 281 14.62 4.38 -30.07
C GLU A 281 13.85 3.56 -31.11
N ASN A 282 14.41 2.45 -31.59
CA ASN A 282 13.67 1.49 -32.39
C ASN A 282 12.78 0.64 -31.47
N LEU A 283 11.47 0.87 -31.51
CA LEU A 283 10.53 0.19 -30.63
C LEU A 283 10.51 -1.32 -30.85
N GLU A 284 10.79 -1.80 -32.06
CA GLU A 284 10.84 -3.25 -32.39
C GLU A 284 11.96 -3.99 -31.65
N GLU A 285 13.02 -3.28 -31.23
CA GLU A 285 14.16 -3.87 -30.53
C GLU A 285 13.96 -3.94 -29.01
N THR A 286 12.91 -3.26 -28.49
CA THR A 286 12.59 -3.19 -27.07
C THR A 286 12.10 -4.52 -26.51
N ALA A 287 12.25 -4.72 -25.19
CA ALA A 287 11.69 -5.89 -24.53
C ALA A 287 10.15 -5.84 -24.53
N ALA A 288 9.56 -4.64 -24.48
CA ALA A 288 8.12 -4.41 -24.64
C ALA A 288 7.57 -5.02 -25.92
N TYR A 289 8.13 -4.65 -27.07
CA TYR A 289 7.66 -5.16 -28.36
C TYR A 289 7.80 -6.68 -28.47
N LYS A 290 8.93 -7.22 -28.00
CA LYS A 290 9.15 -8.68 -28.00
C LYS A 290 8.12 -9.43 -27.17
N HIS A 291 7.72 -8.91 -26.02
CA HIS A 291 6.74 -9.56 -25.15
C HIS A 291 5.30 -9.35 -25.61
N TRP A 292 4.97 -8.13 -26.03
CA TRP A 292 3.59 -7.73 -26.30
C TRP A 292 3.17 -8.01 -27.73
N VAL A 293 4.12 -8.07 -28.66
CA VAL A 293 3.85 -8.28 -30.09
C VAL A 293 4.42 -9.62 -30.54
N GLU A 294 5.74 -9.83 -30.49
CA GLU A 294 6.35 -11.04 -31.06
C GLU A 294 5.98 -12.34 -30.32
N LYS A 295 6.19 -12.39 -28.99
CA LYS A 295 5.91 -13.59 -28.18
C LYS A 295 4.42 -13.90 -28.10
N ALA A 296 3.56 -12.88 -28.10
CA ALA A 296 2.10 -13.06 -28.12
C ALA A 296 1.65 -13.90 -29.33
N MET A 297 2.31 -13.67 -30.48
CA MET A 297 2.10 -14.37 -31.75
C MET A 297 2.94 -15.67 -31.88
N GLY A 298 3.83 -15.95 -30.93
CA GLY A 298 4.75 -17.10 -30.99
C GLY A 298 4.28 -18.35 -30.26
N GLU A 299 3.32 -18.21 -29.33
CA GLU A 299 2.79 -19.34 -28.54
C GLU A 299 1.88 -20.24 -29.36
N SER A 300 1.67 -21.50 -28.92
CA SER A 300 0.91 -22.53 -29.65
C SER A 300 -0.53 -22.14 -30.02
N GLU A 301 -1.06 -21.08 -29.41
CA GLU A 301 -2.39 -20.53 -29.71
C GLU A 301 -2.37 -19.28 -30.59
N ASN A 302 -1.19 -18.72 -30.90
CA ASN A 302 -0.96 -17.63 -31.87
C ASN A 302 -2.03 -16.50 -31.82
N SER A 303 -2.42 -16.09 -30.60
CA SER A 303 -3.46 -15.10 -30.37
C SER A 303 -2.85 -13.88 -29.70
N PRO A 304 -2.99 -12.65 -30.24
CA PRO A 304 -2.35 -11.50 -29.62
C PRO A 304 -2.98 -11.15 -28.27
N TRP A 305 -2.33 -10.31 -27.46
CA TRP A 305 -2.93 -9.81 -26.23
C TRP A 305 -4.20 -9.02 -26.53
N SER A 306 -5.17 -9.13 -25.64
CA SER A 306 -6.40 -8.35 -25.69
C SER A 306 -6.30 -7.11 -24.83
N LEU A 307 -5.92 -7.31 -23.57
CA LEU A 307 -5.77 -6.29 -22.57
C LEU A 307 -4.38 -6.38 -21.96
N ILE A 308 -3.77 -5.24 -21.68
CA ILE A 308 -2.55 -5.12 -20.91
C ILE A 308 -2.89 -4.29 -19.68
N VAL A 309 -2.69 -4.85 -18.49
CA VAL A 309 -2.89 -4.18 -17.20
C VAL A 309 -1.52 -3.89 -16.65
N LEU A 310 -1.13 -2.63 -16.66
CA LEU A 310 0.12 -2.18 -16.09
C LEU A 310 -0.13 -1.60 -14.70
N ASP A 311 0.42 -2.26 -13.69
CA ASP A 311 0.33 -1.85 -12.30
C ASP A 311 1.30 -0.71 -11.98
N HIS A 312 1.05 0.42 -12.62
CA HIS A 312 1.81 1.65 -12.48
C HIS A 312 0.86 2.85 -12.56
N ALA A 313 1.17 3.88 -11.79
CA ALA A 313 0.45 5.15 -11.83
C ALA A 313 1.30 6.17 -12.60
N PHE A 314 0.79 6.62 -13.75
CA PHE A 314 1.45 7.65 -14.56
C PHE A 314 1.04 9.03 -14.06
N GLY A 315 2.05 9.82 -13.67
CA GLY A 315 1.88 11.24 -13.40
C GLY A 315 1.90 12.08 -14.66
N THR A 316 2.11 13.38 -14.48
CA THR A 316 2.19 14.39 -15.55
C THR A 316 3.63 14.75 -15.92
N SER A 317 4.62 14.03 -15.37
CA SER A 317 6.03 14.30 -15.62
C SER A 317 6.39 14.05 -17.09
N VAL A 318 7.44 14.71 -17.58
CA VAL A 318 7.93 14.50 -18.96
C VAL A 318 8.34 13.04 -19.18
N GLU A 319 8.98 12.42 -18.19
CA GLU A 319 9.40 11.01 -18.24
C GLU A 319 8.20 10.07 -18.33
N ASP A 320 7.14 10.30 -17.54
CA ASP A 320 5.91 9.51 -17.60
C ASP A 320 5.21 9.68 -18.96
N ALA A 321 5.19 10.89 -19.52
CA ALA A 321 4.62 11.14 -20.83
C ALA A 321 5.39 10.39 -21.94
N GLU A 322 6.73 10.41 -21.91
CA GLU A 322 7.58 9.66 -22.84
C GLU A 322 7.35 8.15 -22.75
N LEU A 323 7.39 7.61 -21.53
CA LEU A 323 7.18 6.21 -21.25
C LEU A 323 5.79 5.76 -21.73
N LEU A 324 4.74 6.50 -21.37
CA LEU A 324 3.37 6.19 -21.76
C LEU A 324 3.18 6.26 -23.28
N GLY A 325 3.82 7.21 -23.97
CA GLY A 325 3.77 7.31 -25.43
C GLY A 325 4.48 6.15 -26.14
N ARG A 326 5.63 5.70 -25.62
CA ARG A 326 6.32 4.50 -26.11
C ARG A 326 5.45 3.24 -25.91
N LEU A 327 4.90 3.06 -24.72
CA LEU A 327 4.05 1.90 -24.40
C LEU A 327 2.75 1.90 -25.22
N SER A 328 2.13 3.07 -25.41
CA SER A 328 0.91 3.22 -26.24
C SER A 328 1.15 2.79 -27.68
N GLN A 329 2.30 3.15 -28.25
CA GLN A 329 2.67 2.71 -29.61
C GLN A 329 2.89 1.20 -29.71
N VAL A 330 3.55 0.59 -28.72
CA VAL A 330 3.74 -0.88 -28.68
C VAL A 330 2.41 -1.60 -28.48
N ALA A 331 1.54 -1.11 -27.59
CA ALA A 331 0.21 -1.66 -27.35
C ALA A 331 -0.67 -1.60 -28.62
N ALA A 332 -0.66 -0.46 -29.32
CA ALA A 332 -1.35 -0.30 -30.60
C ALA A 332 -0.83 -1.25 -31.68
N ALA A 333 0.50 -1.45 -31.77
CA ALA A 333 1.09 -2.41 -32.71
C ALA A 333 0.66 -3.86 -32.43
N GLY A 334 0.47 -4.22 -31.15
CA GLY A 334 -0.07 -5.51 -30.72
C GLY A 334 -1.60 -5.61 -30.77
N LYS A 335 -2.31 -4.53 -31.14
CA LYS A 335 -3.78 -4.42 -31.07
C LYS A 335 -4.33 -4.82 -29.69
N ALA A 336 -3.65 -4.38 -28.64
CA ALA A 336 -4.01 -4.64 -27.25
C ALA A 336 -4.32 -3.32 -26.53
N THR A 337 -5.41 -3.27 -25.76
CA THR A 337 -5.75 -2.08 -24.97
C THR A 337 -4.90 -2.06 -23.69
N LEU A 338 -4.17 -0.98 -23.47
CA LEU A 338 -3.39 -0.74 -22.26
C LEU A 338 -4.21 0.01 -21.22
N PHE A 339 -4.31 -0.55 -20.01
CA PHE A 339 -4.82 0.12 -18.83
C PHE A 339 -3.69 0.32 -17.80
N ALA A 340 -3.66 1.51 -17.22
CA ALA A 340 -2.82 1.86 -16.07
C ALA A 340 -3.56 2.88 -15.18
N ALA A 341 -2.98 3.27 -14.05
CA ALA A 341 -3.55 4.32 -13.22
C ALA A 341 -3.10 5.70 -13.70
N GLY A 342 -4.00 6.68 -13.66
CA GLY A 342 -3.65 8.10 -13.68
C GLY A 342 -3.61 8.65 -12.26
N THR A 343 -2.89 9.75 -12.06
CA THR A 343 -2.82 10.44 -10.78
C THR A 343 -3.74 11.68 -10.75
N LYS A 344 -3.92 12.24 -9.55
CA LYS A 344 -4.79 13.40 -9.28
C LYS A 344 -4.31 14.69 -9.99
N GLU A 345 -3.02 14.77 -10.31
CA GLU A 345 -2.35 15.89 -10.96
C GLU A 345 -2.89 16.13 -12.38
N HIS A 346 -3.29 15.09 -13.11
CA HIS A 346 -3.91 15.21 -14.44
C HIS A 346 -5.17 16.08 -14.43
N ALA A 347 -5.97 15.95 -13.38
CA ALA A 347 -7.20 16.70 -13.18
C ALA A 347 -6.99 18.00 -12.37
N GLY A 348 -5.77 18.28 -11.90
CA GLY A 348 -5.48 19.46 -11.10
C GLY A 348 -6.04 19.40 -9.67
N ILE A 349 -6.23 18.19 -9.14
CA ILE A 349 -6.81 17.99 -7.81
C ILE A 349 -5.69 18.10 -6.76
N PRO A 350 -5.74 19.08 -5.83
CA PRO A 350 -4.66 19.26 -4.85
C PRO A 350 -4.68 18.18 -3.75
N LYS A 351 -5.86 17.78 -3.31
CA LYS A 351 -6.07 16.79 -2.24
C LYS A 351 -7.28 15.91 -2.54
N MET A 352 -7.19 14.63 -2.18
CA MET A 352 -8.28 13.67 -2.34
C MET A 352 -9.35 13.83 -1.26
N THR A 353 -8.98 14.04 0.02
CA THR A 353 -9.97 14.08 1.11
C THR A 353 -9.74 15.24 2.09
N PRO A 354 -10.70 16.18 2.25
CA PRO A 354 -11.92 16.32 1.46
C PRO A 354 -11.60 16.77 0.02
N LEU A 355 -12.41 16.33 -0.95
CA LEU A 355 -12.29 16.73 -2.34
C LEU A 355 -12.78 18.20 -2.49
N PRO A 356 -11.93 19.14 -2.94
CA PRO A 356 -12.34 20.54 -3.09
C PRO A 356 -13.29 20.73 -4.28
N ASP A 357 -14.00 21.86 -4.31
CA ASP A 357 -14.89 22.21 -5.43
C ASP A 357 -14.11 22.15 -6.76
N PRO A 358 -14.60 21.42 -7.78
CA PRO A 358 -13.93 21.31 -9.08
C PRO A 358 -13.60 22.63 -9.78
N THR A 359 -14.25 23.75 -9.41
CA THR A 359 -13.90 25.09 -9.91
C THR A 359 -12.54 25.59 -9.47
N THR A 360 -12.03 25.10 -8.35
CA THR A 360 -10.75 25.53 -7.79
C THR A 360 -9.61 24.61 -8.21
N TRP A 361 -9.87 23.62 -9.05
CA TRP A 361 -8.85 22.72 -9.56
C TRP A 361 -8.01 23.48 -10.58
N GLU A 362 -6.72 23.58 -10.29
CA GLU A 362 -5.74 24.21 -11.15
C GLU A 362 -4.76 23.14 -11.59
N LYS A 363 -4.24 23.22 -12.81
CA LYS A 363 -3.21 22.30 -13.30
C LYS A 363 -1.86 22.97 -13.06
N PRO A 364 -1.13 22.67 -11.96
CA PRO A 364 0.14 23.30 -11.66
C PRO A 364 1.28 22.67 -12.48
N LEU A 365 1.06 22.48 -13.78
CA LEU A 365 2.05 21.90 -14.67
C LEU A 365 3.02 22.98 -15.13
N SER A 366 4.30 22.64 -15.21
CA SER A 366 5.26 23.46 -15.94
C SER A 366 4.91 23.51 -17.42
N ASP A 367 5.46 24.50 -18.13
CA ASP A 367 5.33 24.58 -19.60
C ASP A 367 5.89 23.30 -20.26
N GLU A 368 6.97 22.73 -19.72
CA GLU A 368 7.60 21.52 -20.25
C GLU A 368 6.70 20.28 -20.11
N GLU A 369 6.09 20.07 -18.93
CA GLU A 369 5.14 18.98 -18.70
C GLU A 369 3.87 19.13 -19.57
N THR A 370 3.39 20.37 -19.70
CA THR A 370 2.23 20.69 -20.55
C THR A 370 2.51 20.37 -22.02
N GLU A 371 3.66 20.80 -22.54
CA GLU A 371 4.08 20.51 -23.92
C GLU A 371 4.25 18.99 -24.15
N ALA A 372 4.85 18.28 -23.20
CA ALA A 372 5.05 16.84 -23.30
C ALA A 372 3.74 16.06 -23.32
N TRP A 373 2.80 16.40 -22.44
CA TRP A 373 1.50 15.76 -22.39
C TRP A 373 0.63 16.08 -23.62
N GLN A 374 0.73 17.30 -24.15
CA GLN A 374 0.09 17.66 -25.42
C GLN A 374 0.67 16.84 -26.59
N ALA A 375 2.00 16.74 -26.69
CA ALA A 375 2.65 15.94 -27.72
C ALA A 375 2.27 14.46 -27.63
N LEU A 376 2.13 13.91 -26.42
CA LEU A 376 1.63 12.55 -26.20
C LEU A 376 0.22 12.38 -26.78
N ARG A 377 -0.69 13.31 -26.49
CA ARG A 377 -2.09 13.24 -26.96
C ARG A 377 -2.25 13.38 -28.47
N GLU A 378 -1.27 13.96 -29.16
CA GLU A 378 -1.26 14.05 -30.61
C GLU A 378 -0.95 12.71 -31.30
N LEU A 379 -0.38 11.73 -30.57
CA LEU A 379 -0.11 10.40 -31.13
C LEU A 379 -1.42 9.64 -31.40
N PRO A 380 -1.69 9.15 -32.62
CA PRO A 380 -2.88 8.34 -32.90
C PRO A 380 -2.98 7.07 -32.04
N GLN A 381 -1.83 6.53 -31.63
CA GLN A 381 -1.74 5.26 -30.90
C GLN A 381 -2.27 5.37 -29.46
N VAL A 382 -2.37 6.57 -28.89
CA VAL A 382 -2.89 6.74 -27.52
C VAL A 382 -4.36 6.37 -27.39
N GLN A 383 -5.10 6.22 -28.49
CA GLN A 383 -6.47 5.67 -28.48
C GLN A 383 -6.55 4.26 -27.86
N TRP A 384 -5.44 3.50 -27.87
CA TRP A 384 -5.35 2.17 -27.28
C TRP A 384 -5.01 2.19 -25.78
N THR A 385 -4.91 3.37 -25.16
CA THR A 385 -4.45 3.53 -23.79
C THR A 385 -5.49 4.28 -22.95
N GLY A 386 -5.93 3.67 -21.85
CA GLY A 386 -6.83 4.26 -20.86
C GLY A 386 -6.16 4.37 -19.50
N LEU A 387 -6.26 5.53 -18.85
CA LEU A 387 -5.79 5.73 -17.48
C LEU A 387 -6.96 5.79 -16.51
N THR A 388 -7.07 4.84 -15.59
CA THR A 388 -8.14 4.80 -14.59
C THR A 388 -7.83 5.71 -13.42
N PHE A 389 -8.86 6.35 -12.86
CA PHE A 389 -8.74 7.21 -11.68
C PHE A 389 -10.09 7.33 -10.96
N PRO A 390 -10.15 7.41 -9.62
CA PRO A 390 -9.06 7.29 -8.65
C PRO A 390 -8.71 5.83 -8.33
N ARG A 391 -7.92 5.60 -7.29
CA ARG A 391 -7.67 4.24 -6.74
C ARG A 391 -8.92 3.70 -6.03
N PHE A 392 -8.91 2.40 -5.68
CA PHE A 392 -10.01 1.74 -4.96
C PHE A 392 -9.52 0.91 -3.78
N LEU A 393 -10.36 0.73 -2.75
CA LEU A 393 -9.98 0.05 -1.52
C LEU A 393 -9.83 -1.46 -1.75
N LEU A 394 -8.66 -2.02 -1.43
CA LEU A 394 -8.36 -3.45 -1.61
C LEU A 394 -8.75 -4.30 -0.41
N ARG A 395 -8.54 -3.79 0.81
CA ARG A 395 -8.69 -4.52 2.06
C ARG A 395 -9.34 -3.64 3.12
N PHE A 396 -10.15 -4.24 4.00
CA PHE A 396 -10.57 -3.58 5.24
C PHE A 396 -9.39 -3.51 6.21
N PRO A 397 -9.24 -2.45 7.02
CA PRO A 397 -8.22 -2.43 8.07
C PRO A 397 -8.29 -3.60 9.04
N TYR A 398 -7.18 -3.92 9.71
CA TYR A 398 -7.16 -4.95 10.76
C TYR A 398 -7.69 -4.43 12.11
N GLY A 399 -8.37 -5.29 12.85
CA GLY A 399 -8.93 -5.05 14.18
C GLY A 399 -10.30 -4.39 14.19
N GLY A 400 -10.90 -4.33 15.38
CA GLY A 400 -12.20 -3.69 15.62
C GLY A 400 -13.34 -4.35 14.83
N SER A 401 -13.92 -3.64 13.86
CA SER A 401 -14.96 -4.14 12.95
C SER A 401 -14.43 -4.59 11.59
N GLY A 402 -13.11 -4.57 11.39
CA GLY A 402 -12.43 -4.93 10.15
C GLY A 402 -12.05 -6.41 10.07
N LEU A 403 -10.83 -6.69 9.60
CA LEU A 403 -10.28 -8.05 9.57
C LEU A 403 -9.74 -8.43 10.95
N GLU A 404 -10.04 -9.65 11.41
CA GLU A 404 -9.63 -10.15 12.73
C GLU A 404 -8.13 -10.47 12.77
N VAL A 405 -7.52 -10.30 13.94
CA VAL A 405 -6.13 -10.67 14.25
C VAL A 405 -6.17 -11.50 15.52
N GLU A 406 -5.60 -12.70 15.49
CA GLU A 406 -5.74 -13.68 16.58
C GLU A 406 -4.53 -13.70 17.51
N ALA A 407 -3.33 -13.42 17.00
CA ALA A 407 -2.08 -13.60 17.74
C ALA A 407 -1.90 -12.58 18.87
N PHE A 408 -2.46 -11.37 18.72
CA PHE A 408 -2.40 -10.31 19.72
C PHE A 408 -3.54 -9.30 19.51
N ASP A 409 -3.85 -8.50 20.54
CA ASP A 409 -4.87 -7.44 20.44
C ASP A 409 -4.35 -6.31 19.55
N PHE A 410 -4.81 -6.29 18.31
CA PHE A 410 -4.35 -5.35 17.29
C PHE A 410 -5.51 -4.57 16.69
N VAL A 411 -5.34 -3.25 16.65
CA VAL A 411 -6.18 -2.33 15.88
C VAL A 411 -5.27 -1.45 15.02
N GLU A 412 -5.41 -1.57 13.71
CA GLU A 412 -4.59 -0.85 12.72
C GLU A 412 -4.82 0.66 12.80
N PHE A 413 -6.08 1.08 12.92
CA PHE A 413 -6.48 2.48 13.11
C PHE A 413 -7.32 2.62 14.39
N PRO A 414 -6.71 3.07 15.51
CA PRO A 414 -7.46 3.35 16.74
C PRO A 414 -8.43 4.52 16.60
N GLU A 415 -8.15 5.43 15.68
CA GLU A 415 -8.98 6.60 15.35
C GLU A 415 -9.50 6.51 13.90
N VAL A 416 -10.10 7.58 13.40
CA VAL A 416 -10.54 7.69 11.99
C VAL A 416 -9.38 7.34 11.06
N PRO A 417 -9.53 6.35 10.15
CA PRO A 417 -8.45 5.92 9.28
C PRO A 417 -7.94 7.07 8.39
N GLU A 418 -6.64 7.34 8.48
CA GLU A 418 -5.99 8.29 7.58
C GLU A 418 -6.13 7.80 6.14
N HIS A 419 -6.53 8.71 5.25
CA HIS A 419 -6.87 8.34 3.87
C HIS A 419 -5.71 7.63 3.16
N ASP A 420 -4.51 8.20 3.19
CA ASP A 420 -3.36 7.67 2.44
C ASP A 420 -2.74 6.42 3.09
N ALA A 421 -3.07 6.12 4.35
CA ALA A 421 -2.61 4.92 5.06
C ALA A 421 -3.45 3.67 4.75
N LEU A 422 -4.62 3.83 4.11
CA LEU A 422 -5.41 2.69 3.66
C LEU A 422 -4.77 2.01 2.45
N LEU A 423 -5.01 0.70 2.31
CA LEU A 423 -4.49 -0.09 1.20
C LEU A 423 -5.30 0.15 -0.09
N TRP A 424 -4.82 1.09 -0.90
CA TRP A 424 -5.42 1.45 -2.18
C TRP A 424 -4.82 0.68 -3.35
N GLY A 425 -5.68 0.15 -4.20
CA GLY A 425 -5.31 -0.58 -5.42
C GLY A 425 -5.45 0.22 -6.70
N ASN A 426 -4.73 -0.23 -7.71
CA ASN A 426 -4.73 0.35 -9.04
C ASN A 426 -6.05 0.11 -9.78
N GLY A 427 -6.71 1.18 -10.23
CA GLY A 427 -7.98 1.09 -10.94
C GLY A 427 -7.96 0.27 -12.24
N ALA A 428 -6.78 0.02 -12.83
CA ALA A 428 -6.64 -0.79 -14.03
C ALA A 428 -7.13 -2.23 -13.82
N TYR A 429 -6.99 -2.77 -12.60
CA TYR A 429 -7.56 -4.08 -12.24
C TYR A 429 -9.08 -4.08 -12.31
N VAL A 430 -9.74 -2.99 -11.89
CA VAL A 430 -11.20 -2.84 -11.98
C VAL A 430 -11.65 -2.80 -13.44
N ALA A 431 -10.99 -2.00 -14.28
CA ALA A 431 -11.29 -1.93 -15.71
C ALA A 431 -11.17 -3.30 -16.39
N ALA A 432 -10.07 -4.01 -16.17
CA ALA A 432 -9.86 -5.34 -16.74
C ALA A 432 -10.86 -6.38 -16.22
N THR A 433 -11.19 -6.35 -14.92
CA THR A 433 -12.17 -7.27 -14.33
C THR A 433 -13.56 -7.05 -14.92
N ILE A 434 -13.97 -5.80 -15.11
CA ILE A 434 -15.26 -5.48 -15.73
C ILE A 434 -15.29 -6.01 -17.18
N LEU A 435 -14.28 -5.69 -17.99
CA LEU A 435 -14.24 -6.13 -19.39
C LEU A 435 -14.17 -7.65 -19.52
N GLY A 436 -13.38 -8.33 -18.69
CA GLY A 436 -13.31 -9.79 -18.66
C GLY A 436 -14.64 -10.44 -18.25
N SER A 437 -15.35 -9.84 -17.28
CA SER A 437 -16.66 -10.32 -16.83
C SER A 437 -17.73 -10.15 -17.92
N VAL A 438 -17.71 -9.02 -18.64
CA VAL A 438 -18.62 -8.76 -19.74
C VAL A 438 -18.33 -9.69 -20.91
N PHE A 439 -17.05 -9.85 -21.27
CA PHE A 439 -16.64 -10.81 -22.31
C PHE A 439 -17.11 -12.23 -21.99
N SER A 440 -16.99 -12.68 -20.74
CA SER A 440 -17.43 -14.02 -20.33
C SER A 440 -18.94 -14.22 -20.52
N GLN A 441 -19.73 -13.15 -20.50
CA GLN A 441 -21.19 -13.19 -20.67
C GLN A 441 -21.62 -13.08 -22.13
N VAL A 442 -20.98 -12.23 -22.94
CA VAL A 442 -21.46 -11.88 -24.29
C VAL A 442 -20.42 -12.03 -25.41
N GLY A 443 -19.21 -12.48 -25.11
CA GLY A 443 -18.09 -12.55 -26.05
C GLY A 443 -17.59 -11.16 -26.46
N TRP A 444 -16.97 -11.05 -27.65
CA TRP A 444 -16.36 -9.79 -28.13
C TRP A 444 -17.36 -8.68 -28.52
N GLY A 445 -18.65 -9.00 -28.68
CA GLY A 445 -19.66 -8.07 -29.18
C GLY A 445 -20.21 -7.07 -28.14
N PHE A 446 -19.46 -6.76 -27.07
CA PHE A 446 -19.90 -5.80 -26.06
C PHE A 446 -19.65 -4.35 -26.47
N ASP A 447 -20.49 -3.43 -25.97
CA ASP A 447 -20.41 -2.01 -26.26
C ASP A 447 -19.99 -1.21 -25.03
N LEU A 448 -18.96 -0.37 -25.20
CA LEU A 448 -18.44 0.52 -24.16
C LEU A 448 -19.18 1.86 -24.06
N GLN A 449 -20.21 2.11 -24.87
CA GLN A 449 -21.10 3.26 -24.66
C GLN A 449 -22.05 3.06 -23.46
N THR A 450 -22.21 1.82 -23.00
CA THR A 450 -23.01 1.51 -21.82
C THR A 450 -22.16 1.52 -20.55
N PRO A 451 -22.70 2.00 -19.41
CA PRO A 451 -22.01 1.95 -18.14
C PRO A 451 -21.94 0.51 -17.63
N TYR A 452 -20.79 0.12 -17.09
CA TYR A 452 -20.61 -1.18 -16.43
C TYR A 452 -20.27 -0.98 -14.96
N GLU A 453 -20.66 -1.96 -14.15
CA GLU A 453 -20.47 -1.94 -12.70
C GLU A 453 -19.84 -3.24 -12.20
N ILE A 454 -19.13 -3.13 -11.09
CA ILE A 454 -18.63 -4.25 -10.30
C ILE A 454 -19.06 -4.04 -8.85
N GLY A 455 -19.47 -5.11 -8.17
CA GLY A 455 -19.91 -5.08 -6.77
C GLY A 455 -19.07 -5.97 -5.86
N ASN A 456 -19.56 -6.18 -4.62
CA ASN A 456 -18.89 -6.93 -3.56
C ASN A 456 -17.54 -6.28 -3.18
N LEU A 457 -17.49 -4.96 -3.06
CA LEU A 457 -16.29 -4.22 -2.67
C LEU A 457 -16.32 -3.86 -1.17
N PRO A 458 -15.16 -3.67 -0.52
CA PRO A 458 -15.11 -3.29 0.89
C PRO A 458 -15.86 -1.98 1.18
N LEU A 459 -16.85 -2.04 2.07
CA LEU A 459 -17.63 -0.89 2.55
C LEU A 459 -17.18 -0.48 3.95
N LEU A 460 -16.15 0.37 4.02
CA LEU A 460 -15.59 0.80 5.28
C LEU A 460 -16.50 1.84 5.95
N VAL A 461 -16.98 1.52 7.15
CA VAL A 461 -17.77 2.42 8.00
C VAL A 461 -16.92 2.79 9.21
N TYR A 462 -16.87 4.08 9.55
CA TYR A 462 -16.16 4.59 10.72
C TYR A 462 -17.02 5.63 11.44
N GLU A 463 -16.75 5.87 12.72
CA GLU A 463 -17.41 6.92 13.50
C GLU A 463 -16.53 8.18 13.53
N GLU A 464 -17.12 9.33 13.23
CA GLU A 464 -16.47 10.64 13.29
C GLU A 464 -17.45 11.63 13.94
N ASP A 465 -17.03 12.30 15.02
CA ASP A 465 -17.86 13.22 15.81
C ASP A 465 -19.20 12.62 16.32
N GLY A 466 -19.25 11.29 16.51
CA GLY A 466 -20.44 10.56 16.98
C GLY A 466 -21.44 10.21 15.87
N ASP A 467 -21.13 10.55 14.61
CA ASP A 467 -21.91 10.14 13.44
C ASP A 467 -21.19 9.02 12.68
N SER A 468 -21.97 8.04 12.22
CA SER A 468 -21.45 6.97 11.36
C SER A 468 -21.26 7.48 9.93
N GLN A 469 -20.02 7.44 9.45
CA GLN A 469 -19.61 7.84 8.11
C GLN A 469 -19.27 6.61 7.27
N LEU A 470 -19.70 6.61 6.01
CA LEU A 470 -19.33 5.58 5.04
C LEU A 470 -18.19 6.11 4.16
N LYS A 471 -17.05 5.42 4.17
CA LYS A 471 -15.97 5.69 3.23
C LYS A 471 -16.34 5.12 1.85
N PRO A 472 -16.20 5.91 0.75
CA PRO A 472 -16.46 5.41 -0.60
C PRO A 472 -15.48 4.28 -1.00
N ASN A 473 -15.89 3.39 -1.92
CA ASN A 473 -15.03 2.28 -2.39
C ASN A 473 -13.85 2.79 -3.23
N ALA A 474 -14.08 3.83 -4.02
CA ALA A 474 -13.02 4.64 -4.64
C ALA A 474 -12.53 5.69 -3.63
N GLU A 475 -11.32 6.22 -3.83
CA GLU A 475 -10.74 7.23 -2.90
C GLU A 475 -11.68 8.40 -2.57
N VAL A 476 -12.51 8.79 -3.54
CA VAL A 476 -13.45 9.90 -3.41
C VAL A 476 -14.78 9.61 -4.09
N LEU A 477 -15.84 10.23 -3.57
CA LEU A 477 -17.12 10.31 -4.25
C LEU A 477 -17.08 11.45 -5.27
N LEU A 478 -16.97 11.11 -6.56
CA LEU A 478 -16.99 12.09 -7.64
C LEU A 478 -18.41 12.62 -7.87
N THR A 479 -18.60 13.93 -7.71
CA THR A 479 -19.82 14.62 -8.18
C THR A 479 -19.87 14.63 -9.71
N ASP A 480 -21.04 14.86 -10.30
CA ASP A 480 -21.19 14.99 -11.77
C ASP A 480 -20.23 16.04 -12.36
N ARG A 481 -19.98 17.11 -11.59
CA ARG A 481 -19.02 18.15 -11.99
C ARG A 481 -17.59 17.63 -11.94
N ALA A 482 -17.18 17.02 -10.83
CA ALA A 482 -15.84 16.44 -10.67
C ALA A 482 -15.56 15.39 -11.77
N LEU A 483 -16.57 14.57 -12.09
CA LEU A 483 -16.54 13.60 -13.16
C LEU A 483 -16.19 14.24 -14.51
N ALA A 484 -16.84 15.35 -14.86
CA ALA A 484 -16.57 16.04 -16.12
C ALA A 484 -15.11 16.54 -16.23
N TYR A 485 -14.54 17.05 -15.13
CA TYR A 485 -13.13 17.48 -15.10
C TYR A 485 -12.16 16.30 -15.23
N VAL A 486 -12.43 15.20 -14.52
CA VAL A 486 -11.64 13.95 -14.65
C VAL A 486 -11.73 13.42 -16.10
N GLN A 487 -12.91 13.52 -16.72
CA GLN A 487 -13.10 13.09 -18.09
C GLN A 487 -12.37 14.00 -19.11
N GLU A 488 -12.44 15.31 -18.94
CA GLU A 488 -11.69 16.27 -19.77
C GLU A 488 -10.17 16.08 -19.63
N ALA A 489 -9.72 15.66 -18.45
CA ALA A 489 -8.35 15.24 -18.20
C ALA A 489 -7.98 13.90 -18.87
N GLY A 490 -8.87 13.25 -19.63
CA GLY A 490 -8.58 12.02 -20.36
C GLY A 490 -8.45 10.78 -19.47
N LEU A 491 -8.96 10.84 -18.24
CA LEU A 491 -8.97 9.72 -17.30
C LEU A 491 -10.29 8.96 -17.37
N ILE A 492 -10.26 7.65 -17.17
CA ILE A 492 -11.41 6.78 -17.01
C ILE A 492 -11.85 6.85 -15.54
N PRO A 493 -13.00 7.47 -15.23
CA PRO A 493 -13.42 7.67 -13.85
C PRO A 493 -13.98 6.38 -13.24
N LEU A 494 -13.42 5.97 -12.11
CA LEU A 494 -14.01 4.97 -11.22
C LEU A 494 -14.97 5.67 -10.25
N GLN A 495 -16.26 5.38 -10.39
CA GLN A 495 -17.30 6.06 -9.63
C GLN A 495 -17.83 5.14 -8.54
N THR A 496 -17.75 5.55 -7.28
CA THR A 496 -18.51 4.88 -6.22
C THR A 496 -20.00 5.09 -6.45
N VAL A 497 -20.77 4.01 -6.51
CA VAL A 497 -22.24 4.09 -6.51
C VAL A 497 -22.67 4.36 -5.07
N ALA A 498 -23.23 5.55 -4.83
CA ALA A 498 -23.56 6.03 -3.49
C ALA A 498 -24.38 5.03 -2.68
N HIS A 499 -24.00 4.84 -1.41
CA HIS A 499 -24.63 3.92 -0.46
C HIS A 499 -24.64 2.44 -0.91
N SER A 500 -23.66 2.02 -1.71
CA SER A 500 -23.51 0.64 -2.14
C SER A 500 -22.05 0.23 -2.27
N ASP A 501 -21.79 -1.07 -2.30
CA ASP A 501 -20.50 -1.74 -2.42
C ASP A 501 -20.03 -1.84 -3.88
N ARG A 502 -20.38 -0.87 -4.73
CA ARG A 502 -20.21 -0.97 -6.18
C ARG A 502 -19.40 0.19 -6.74
N LEU A 503 -18.52 -0.16 -7.68
CA LEU A 503 -17.86 0.79 -8.56
C LEU A 503 -18.49 0.73 -9.95
N ARG A 504 -18.60 1.89 -10.59
CA ARG A 504 -19.09 2.07 -11.95
C ARG A 504 -18.00 2.70 -12.82
N ILE A 505 -17.84 2.18 -14.03
CA ILE A 505 -17.19 2.89 -15.14
C ILE A 505 -18.27 3.30 -16.12
N GLY A 506 -18.62 4.60 -16.09
CA GLY A 506 -19.66 5.15 -16.95
C GLY A 506 -19.18 5.60 -18.33
N THR A 507 -17.88 5.89 -18.48
CA THR A 507 -17.30 6.35 -19.74
C THR A 507 -15.93 5.74 -19.93
N TRP A 508 -15.81 4.97 -20.99
CA TRP A 508 -14.56 4.36 -21.43
C TRP A 508 -13.94 5.26 -22.50
N GLN A 509 -12.85 5.91 -22.14
CA GLN A 509 -12.16 6.83 -23.04
C GLN A 509 -10.66 6.61 -22.99
N SER A 510 -9.99 7.03 -24.05
CA SER A 510 -8.54 7.04 -24.11
C SER A 510 -7.95 8.34 -23.57
N ILE A 511 -6.64 8.31 -23.31
CA ILE A 511 -5.90 9.49 -22.84
C ILE A 511 -5.81 10.63 -23.87
N ALA A 512 -6.22 10.40 -25.13
CA ALA A 512 -6.38 11.45 -26.14
C ALA A 512 -7.30 12.59 -25.65
N GLY A 513 -8.19 12.30 -24.69
CA GLY A 513 -9.05 13.27 -24.02
C GLY A 513 -10.31 13.61 -24.82
N ASN A 514 -11.11 14.53 -24.28
CA ASN A 514 -12.36 15.02 -24.90
C ASN A 514 -13.38 13.91 -25.25
N GLY A 515 -13.44 12.83 -24.46
CA GLY A 515 -14.36 11.71 -24.72
C GLY A 515 -13.96 10.84 -25.91
N SER A 516 -12.70 10.92 -26.37
CA SER A 516 -12.19 10.07 -27.44
C SER A 516 -12.38 8.59 -27.09
N PRO A 517 -13.01 7.80 -27.97
CA PRO A 517 -13.32 6.42 -27.65
C PRO A 517 -12.06 5.61 -27.40
N LEU A 518 -12.14 4.69 -26.44
CA LEU A 518 -11.08 3.73 -26.19
C LEU A 518 -11.10 2.66 -27.30
N ALA A 519 -9.97 2.48 -27.97
CA ALA A 519 -9.78 1.43 -28.95
C ALA A 519 -9.55 0.08 -28.27
N GLY A 520 -10.07 -0.96 -28.90
CA GLY A 520 -9.92 -2.32 -28.43
C GLY A 520 -10.62 -3.30 -29.36
N ARG A 521 -10.48 -4.58 -29.04
CA ARG A 521 -10.96 -5.68 -29.87
C ARG A 521 -12.48 -5.80 -29.94
N TRP A 522 -13.23 -5.15 -29.06
CA TRP A 522 -14.69 -5.11 -29.14
C TRP A 522 -15.23 -4.28 -30.33
N GLN A 523 -14.38 -3.59 -31.08
CA GLN A 523 -14.76 -2.77 -32.24
C GLN A 523 -14.70 -3.52 -33.58
N GLY A 524 -14.28 -4.80 -33.57
CA GLY A 524 -13.94 -5.58 -34.77
C GLY A 524 -15.01 -6.53 -35.30
#